data_AF-A0A7K2THI0-F1
#
_entry.id   AF-A0A7K2THI0-F1
#
_cell.length_a   1.000
_cell.length_b   1.000
_cell.length_c   1.000
_cell.angle_alpha   90.00
_cell.angle_beta   90.00
_cell.angle_gamma   90.00
#
_symmetry.space_group_name_H-M   'P 1'
#
loop_
_entity.id
_entity.type
_entity.pdbx_description
1 polymer ?
#
loop_
_entity_poly.entity_id
_entity_poly.type
_entity_poly.pdbx_seq_one_letter_code
_entity_poly.pdbx_strand_id
1 'polypeptide(L)'
;MTDRLTAQQLADIETRTNAATDGPWGTYEFGGDTLIEIAAGLEETGTGYRARREICRLEDEPMDNDPTHTEWTGEEDWEQVQADAEFVAHARTDVPVLLAEIRRLDARVRELERPAVEAKRAEIRQSFAELAAAAREIRDYEGAVEVQCRLQDREEQWKREDAAAS
;
A
#
# COMPACT_ATOMS: atom_id res chain seq x y z
N MET A 1 -15.04 0.29 7.74
CA MET A 1 -13.77 0.99 7.99
C MET A 1 -12.68 0.07 7.46
N THR A 2 -12.00 0.45 6.39
CA THR A 2 -10.94 -0.37 5.81
C THR A 2 -9.70 -0.21 6.65
N ASP A 3 -9.15 -1.30 7.17
CA ASP A 3 -7.90 -1.27 7.92
C ASP A 3 -6.78 -0.70 7.05
N ARG A 4 -5.93 0.15 7.64
CA ARG A 4 -4.76 0.71 6.96
C ARG A 4 -3.80 -0.44 6.61
N LEU A 5 -3.26 -0.43 5.40
CA LEU A 5 -2.24 -1.39 5.01
C LEU A 5 -1.04 -1.31 5.95
N THR A 6 -0.56 -2.47 6.39
CA THR A 6 0.68 -2.58 7.15
C THR A 6 1.89 -2.28 6.26
N ALA A 7 3.03 -1.91 6.87
CA ALA A 7 4.28 -1.70 6.14
C ALA A 7 4.71 -2.94 5.34
N GLN A 8 4.48 -4.14 5.89
CA GLN A 8 4.76 -5.39 5.19
C GLN A 8 3.87 -5.56 3.95
N GLN A 9 2.57 -5.30 4.06
CA GLN A 9 1.67 -5.40 2.91
C GLN A 9 2.04 -4.41 1.80
N LEU A 10 2.45 -3.18 2.15
CA LEU A 10 2.93 -2.21 1.16
C LEU A 10 4.23 -2.68 0.48
N ALA A 11 5.17 -3.24 1.24
CA ALA A 11 6.41 -3.80 0.69
C ALA A 11 6.13 -5.01 -0.24
N ASP A 12 5.17 -5.86 0.12
CA ASP A 12 4.78 -7.00 -0.71
C ASP A 12 4.12 -6.54 -2.02
N ILE A 13 3.25 -5.52 -1.96
CA ILE A 13 2.63 -4.94 -3.16
C ILE A 13 3.71 -4.32 -4.04
N GLU A 14 4.60 -3.49 -3.48
CA GLU A 14 5.70 -2.89 -4.24
C GLU A 14 6.59 -3.95 -4.89
N THR A 15 6.92 -5.02 -4.16
CA THR A 15 7.73 -6.12 -4.69
C THR A 15 7.06 -6.75 -5.90
N ARG A 16 5.75 -7.02 -5.84
CA ARG A 16 4.99 -7.54 -6.99
C ARG A 16 4.94 -6.55 -8.15
N THR A 17 4.72 -5.26 -7.85
CA THR A 17 4.70 -4.20 -8.86
C THR A 17 6.03 -4.05 -9.58
N ASN A 18 7.16 -4.15 -8.85
CA ASN A 18 8.51 -4.06 -9.43
C ASN A 18 8.94 -5.35 -10.17
N ALA A 19 8.35 -6.50 -9.81
CA ALA A 19 8.59 -7.76 -10.52
C ALA A 19 7.82 -7.84 -11.86
N ALA A 20 6.75 -7.05 -12.03
CA ALA A 20 5.98 -7.01 -13.27
C ALA A 20 6.76 -6.35 -14.42
N THR A 21 6.44 -6.72 -15.66
CA THR A 21 7.04 -6.14 -16.86
C THR A 21 6.95 -4.61 -16.86
N ASP A 22 8.02 -3.92 -17.23
CA ASP A 22 8.02 -2.45 -17.34
C ASP A 22 6.94 -1.94 -18.30
N GLY A 23 6.26 -0.87 -17.88
CA GLY A 23 5.24 -0.19 -18.67
C GLY A 23 5.81 0.82 -19.70
N PRO A 24 4.93 1.59 -20.37
CA PRO A 24 3.48 1.48 -20.30
C PRO A 24 2.99 0.18 -20.96
N TRP A 25 1.90 -0.35 -20.41
CA TRP A 25 1.12 -1.40 -21.08
C TRP A 25 -0.01 -0.71 -21.86
N GLY A 26 -0.40 -1.30 -22.97
CA GLY A 26 -1.53 -0.86 -23.78
C GLY A 26 -2.37 -2.06 -24.20
N THR A 27 -3.59 -1.79 -24.61
CA THR A 27 -4.52 -2.76 -25.19
C THR A 27 -4.52 -2.65 -26.71
N TYR A 28 -4.70 -3.76 -27.40
CA TYR A 28 -4.97 -3.80 -28.83
C TYR A 28 -6.06 -4.80 -29.11
N GLU A 29 -7.07 -4.37 -29.85
CA GLU A 29 -8.19 -5.19 -30.25
C GLU A 29 -7.94 -5.78 -31.64
N PHE A 30 -8.17 -7.08 -31.79
CA PHE A 30 -8.05 -7.78 -33.06
C PHE A 30 -9.36 -8.47 -33.42
N GLY A 31 -9.77 -8.35 -34.69
CA GLY A 31 -10.87 -9.14 -35.23
C GLY A 31 -12.28 -8.65 -34.91
N GLY A 32 -12.46 -7.43 -34.39
CA GLY A 32 -13.77 -6.80 -34.16
C GLY A 32 -14.60 -7.60 -33.18
N ASP A 33 -14.22 -7.52 -31.91
CA ASP A 33 -14.88 -8.18 -30.77
C ASP A 33 -14.56 -9.67 -30.52
N THR A 34 -13.38 -10.12 -30.94
CA THR A 34 -12.96 -11.53 -30.70
C THR A 34 -11.73 -11.67 -29.83
N LEU A 35 -10.93 -10.60 -29.71
CA LEU A 35 -9.65 -10.68 -29.03
C LEU A 35 -9.14 -9.31 -28.54
N ILE A 36 -8.73 -9.25 -27.27
CA ILE A 36 -7.91 -8.14 -26.74
C ILE A 36 -6.57 -8.67 -26.25
N GLU A 37 -5.51 -8.02 -26.71
CA GLU A 37 -4.15 -8.26 -26.25
C GLU A 37 -3.68 -7.09 -25.38
N ILE A 38 -3.09 -7.40 -24.22
CA ILE A 38 -2.39 -6.44 -23.38
C ILE A 38 -0.90 -6.61 -23.62
N ALA A 39 -0.21 -5.55 -24.04
CA ALA A 39 1.21 -5.62 -24.37
C ALA A 39 1.99 -4.41 -23.85
N ALA A 40 3.27 -4.64 -23.53
CA ALA A 40 4.20 -3.59 -23.14
C ALA A 40 4.90 -2.98 -24.35
N GLY A 41 4.97 -1.65 -24.40
CA GLY A 41 5.56 -0.92 -25.53
C GLY A 41 4.80 -1.16 -26.84
N LEU A 42 3.47 -1.14 -26.74
CA LEU A 42 2.56 -1.32 -27.87
C LEU A 42 2.63 -0.12 -28.81
N GLU A 43 2.80 -0.39 -30.09
CA GLU A 43 2.78 0.61 -31.15
C GLU A 43 1.96 0.10 -32.33
N GLU A 44 0.91 0.83 -32.70
CA GLU A 44 0.11 0.49 -33.88
C GLU A 44 0.95 0.54 -35.16
N THR A 45 0.70 -0.43 -36.02
CA THR A 45 1.24 -0.50 -37.37
C THR A 45 0.04 -0.52 -38.32
N GLY A 46 0.15 0.03 -39.53
CA GLY A 46 -0.99 0.09 -40.45
C GLY A 46 -1.64 -1.26 -40.81
N THR A 47 -1.08 -2.39 -40.36
CA THR A 47 -1.59 -3.75 -40.54
C THR A 47 -1.67 -4.57 -39.24
N GLY A 48 -1.65 -3.93 -38.06
CA GLY A 48 -1.61 -4.63 -36.77
C GLY A 48 -0.97 -3.79 -35.67
N TYR A 49 -0.16 -4.40 -34.81
CA TYR A 49 0.71 -3.67 -33.89
C TYR A 49 2.08 -4.35 -33.78
N ARG A 50 3.05 -3.63 -33.23
CA ARG A 50 4.29 -4.18 -32.71
C ARG A 50 4.32 -3.94 -31.21
N ALA A 51 4.81 -4.90 -30.44
CA ALA A 51 5.06 -4.71 -29.03
C ALA A 51 6.41 -5.28 -28.65
N ARG A 52 6.96 -4.76 -27.55
CA ARG A 52 8.18 -5.32 -26.96
C ARG A 52 7.90 -6.68 -26.32
N ARG A 53 6.74 -6.83 -25.68
CA ARG A 53 6.35 -8.05 -24.98
C ARG A 53 4.83 -8.12 -24.81
N GLU A 54 4.25 -9.27 -25.13
CA GLU A 54 2.87 -9.61 -24.78
C GLU A 54 2.77 -9.92 -23.27
N ILE A 55 1.77 -9.35 -22.60
CA ILE A 55 1.54 -9.50 -21.16
C ILE A 55 0.48 -10.56 -20.90
N CYS A 56 -0.67 -10.40 -21.53
CA CYS A 56 -1.75 -11.37 -21.51
C CYS A 56 -2.64 -11.17 -22.73
N ARG A 57 -3.46 -12.18 -22.97
CA ARG A 57 -4.43 -12.21 -24.03
C ARG A 57 -5.77 -12.62 -23.44
N LEU A 58 -6.80 -11.85 -23.75
CA LEU A 58 -8.18 -12.12 -23.40
C LEU A 58 -8.86 -12.64 -24.68
N GLU A 59 -8.90 -13.97 -24.78
CA GLU A 59 -9.65 -14.71 -25.79
C GLU A 59 -10.99 -15.16 -25.18
N ASP A 60 -11.97 -15.37 -26.06
CA ASP A 60 -13.25 -16.08 -25.89
C ASP A 60 -14.52 -15.28 -25.54
N GLU A 61 -15.58 -15.65 -26.29
CA GLU A 61 -16.98 -15.61 -25.86
C GLU A 61 -17.05 -16.31 -24.48
N PRO A 62 -17.67 -15.71 -23.46
CA PRO A 62 -17.56 -16.21 -22.11
C PRO A 62 -18.09 -17.63 -22.03
N MET A 63 -17.25 -18.49 -21.46
CA MET A 63 -17.68 -19.83 -21.11
C MET A 63 -18.83 -19.74 -20.11
N ASP A 64 -20.05 -19.91 -20.61
CA ASP A 64 -21.22 -20.14 -19.79
C ASP A 64 -21.09 -21.51 -19.09
N ASN A 65 -20.55 -21.48 -17.87
CA ASN A 65 -20.52 -22.63 -16.98
C ASN A 65 -21.71 -22.65 -16.00
N ASP A 66 -22.73 -21.79 -16.19
CA ASP A 66 -23.91 -21.72 -15.33
C ASP A 66 -25.18 -22.20 -16.06
N PRO A 67 -25.68 -23.41 -15.73
CA PRO A 67 -26.90 -23.95 -16.35
C PRO A 67 -28.19 -23.16 -16.01
N THR A 68 -28.12 -22.08 -15.23
CA THR A 68 -29.26 -21.27 -14.81
C THR A 68 -29.35 -19.89 -15.45
N HIS A 69 -28.38 -19.49 -16.29
CA HIS A 69 -28.39 -18.15 -16.88
C HIS A 69 -29.39 -18.05 -18.04
N THR A 70 -30.52 -17.37 -17.81
CA THR A 70 -31.50 -17.01 -18.84
C THR A 70 -31.33 -15.53 -19.19
N GLU A 71 -31.00 -15.26 -20.44
CA GLU A 71 -30.81 -13.94 -21.06
C GLU A 71 -29.42 -13.32 -20.84
N TRP A 72 -28.60 -13.45 -21.87
CA TRP A 72 -27.25 -12.92 -21.97
C TRP A 72 -27.13 -12.24 -23.34
N THR A 73 -26.72 -10.98 -23.40
CA THR A 73 -26.47 -10.28 -24.67
C THR A 73 -24.95 -10.15 -24.86
N GLY A 74 -24.41 -10.71 -25.94
CA GLY A 74 -22.96 -10.76 -26.14
C GLY A 74 -22.27 -9.40 -26.34
N GLU A 75 -23.04 -8.34 -26.58
CA GLU A 75 -22.53 -6.97 -26.72
C GLU A 75 -22.11 -6.36 -25.37
N GLU A 76 -22.86 -6.61 -24.29
CA GLU A 76 -22.56 -6.07 -22.95
C GLU A 76 -21.31 -6.69 -22.30
N ASP A 77 -20.91 -7.88 -22.77
CA ASP A 77 -19.76 -8.59 -22.22
C ASP A 77 -18.45 -8.17 -22.84
N TRP A 78 -18.45 -7.91 -24.14
CA TRP A 78 -17.25 -7.48 -24.81
C TRP A 78 -16.80 -6.09 -24.31
N GLU A 79 -17.74 -5.19 -24.06
CA GLU A 79 -17.46 -3.91 -23.41
C GLU A 79 -16.80 -4.10 -22.02
N GLN A 80 -17.22 -5.11 -21.25
CA GLN A 80 -16.63 -5.43 -19.96
C GLN A 80 -15.21 -6.02 -20.11
N VAL A 81 -14.99 -6.90 -21.09
CA VAL A 81 -13.66 -7.44 -21.40
C VAL A 81 -12.69 -6.31 -21.78
N GLN A 82 -13.16 -5.34 -22.57
CA GLN A 82 -12.39 -4.14 -22.89
C GLN A 82 -12.06 -3.32 -21.64
N ALA A 83 -13.05 -3.06 -20.79
CA ALA A 83 -12.85 -2.31 -19.54
C ALA A 83 -11.86 -3.01 -18.59
N ASP A 84 -11.95 -4.33 -18.47
CA ASP A 84 -11.03 -5.13 -17.65
C ASP A 84 -9.60 -5.08 -18.22
N ALA A 85 -9.46 -5.16 -19.55
CA ALA A 85 -8.16 -5.05 -20.21
C ALA A 85 -7.52 -3.67 -20.00
N GLU A 86 -8.30 -2.60 -20.15
CA GLU A 86 -7.86 -1.23 -19.89
C GLU A 86 -7.45 -1.05 -18.43
N PHE A 87 -8.24 -1.58 -17.48
CA PHE A 87 -7.91 -1.55 -16.06
C PHE A 87 -6.58 -2.26 -15.77
N VAL A 88 -6.36 -3.46 -16.30
CA VAL A 88 -5.12 -4.22 -16.11
C VAL A 88 -3.92 -3.48 -16.73
N ALA A 89 -4.09 -2.90 -17.92
CA ALA A 89 -3.04 -2.12 -18.57
C ALA A 89 -2.64 -0.89 -17.73
N HIS A 90 -3.63 -0.14 -17.22
CA HIS A 90 -3.43 1.04 -16.39
C HIS A 90 -2.91 0.72 -14.98
N ALA A 91 -3.21 -0.45 -14.42
CA ALA A 91 -2.70 -0.85 -13.12
C ALA A 91 -1.17 -0.80 -13.05
N ARG A 92 -0.47 -1.01 -14.17
CA ARG A 92 1.01 -0.91 -14.21
C ARG A 92 1.51 0.51 -13.94
N THR A 93 0.77 1.55 -14.31
CA THR A 93 1.12 2.96 -14.03
C THR A 93 0.53 3.45 -12.72
N ASP A 94 -0.70 3.03 -12.41
CA ASP A 94 -1.48 3.60 -11.32
C ASP A 94 -1.03 3.07 -9.96
N VAL A 95 -0.75 1.76 -9.85
CA VAL A 95 -0.31 1.16 -8.58
C VAL A 95 0.98 1.79 -8.05
N PRO A 96 2.06 1.99 -8.85
CA PRO A 96 3.24 2.75 -8.38
C PRO A 96 2.91 4.15 -7.86
N VAL A 97 2.02 4.89 -8.53
CA VAL A 97 1.63 6.25 -8.12
C VAL A 97 0.86 6.21 -6.80
N LEU A 98 -0.06 5.26 -6.64
CA LEU A 98 -0.82 5.05 -5.41
C LEU A 98 0.10 4.66 -4.25
N LEU A 99 1.08 3.78 -4.46
CA LEU A 99 2.07 3.42 -3.44
C LEU A 99 2.91 4.63 -3.00
N ALA A 100 3.33 5.47 -3.95
CA ALA A 100 4.04 6.70 -3.64
C ALA A 100 3.18 7.67 -2.81
N GLU A 101 1.90 7.78 -3.15
CA GLU A 101 0.97 8.65 -2.44
C GLU A 101 0.65 8.13 -1.02
N ILE A 102 0.48 6.83 -0.84
CA ILE A 102 0.30 6.23 0.49
C ILE A 102 1.51 6.54 1.37
N ARG A 103 2.73 6.39 0.85
CA ARG A 103 3.96 6.73 1.60
C ARG A 103 4.02 8.21 1.97
N ARG A 104 3.62 9.08 1.06
CA ARG A 104 3.55 10.52 1.30
C ARG A 104 2.56 10.84 2.42
N LEU A 105 1.37 10.25 2.37
CA LEU A 105 0.34 10.42 3.40
C LEU A 105 0.78 9.83 4.74
N ASP A 106 1.44 8.68 4.75
CA ASP A 106 2.01 8.07 5.95
C ASP A 106 3.04 8.98 6.61
N ALA A 107 3.96 9.54 5.82
CA ALA A 107 4.93 10.52 6.31
C ALA A 107 4.24 11.77 6.87
N ARG A 108 3.19 12.26 6.21
CA ARG A 108 2.42 13.42 6.66
C ARG A 108 1.67 13.16 7.97
N VAL A 109 1.06 11.99 8.12
CA VAL A 109 0.38 11.59 9.36
C VAL A 109 1.38 11.54 10.51
N ARG A 110 2.55 10.91 10.31
CA ARG A 110 3.62 10.87 11.32
C ARG A 110 4.10 12.26 11.72
N GLU A 111 4.27 13.16 10.75
CA GLU A 111 4.66 14.55 11.02
C GLU A 111 3.63 15.28 11.91
N LEU A 112 2.35 15.08 11.64
CA LEU A 112 1.24 15.70 12.39
C LEU A 112 1.04 15.08 13.78
N GLU A 113 1.29 13.78 13.94
CA GLU A 113 1.16 13.07 15.21
C GLU A 113 2.37 13.30 16.14
N ARG A 114 3.55 13.60 15.59
CA ARG A 114 4.80 13.77 16.35
C ARG A 114 4.69 14.74 17.53
N PRO A 115 4.07 15.95 17.41
CA PRO A 115 3.93 16.86 18.55
C PRO A 115 3.08 16.27 19.67
N ALA A 116 2.01 15.54 19.35
CA ALA A 116 1.14 14.94 20.35
C ALA A 116 1.84 13.79 21.07
N VAL A 117 2.59 12.96 20.33
CA VAL A 117 3.43 11.89 20.91
C VAL A 117 4.49 12.47 21.84
N GLU A 118 5.21 13.52 21.42
CA GLU A 118 6.24 14.15 22.25
C GLU A 118 5.65 14.86 23.47
N ALA A 119 4.49 15.51 23.34
CA ALA A 119 3.78 16.07 24.49
C ALA A 119 3.44 14.98 25.53
N LYS A 120 2.94 13.82 25.07
CA LYS A 120 2.64 12.69 25.96
C LYS A 120 3.89 12.13 26.63
N ARG A 121 4.99 12.03 25.89
CA ARG A 121 6.29 11.60 26.45
C ARG A 121 6.80 12.61 27.48
N ALA A 122 6.65 13.90 27.24
CA ALA A 122 7.02 14.96 28.18
C ALA A 122 6.19 14.90 29.48
N GLU A 123 4.87 14.71 29.39
CA GLU A 123 4.01 14.49 30.57
C GLU A 123 4.47 13.30 31.41
N ILE A 124 4.80 12.19 30.75
CA ILE A 124 5.31 10.99 31.44
C ILE A 124 6.64 11.30 32.14
N ARG A 125 7.60 11.93 31.45
CA ARG A 125 8.88 12.35 32.07
C ARG A 125 8.64 13.24 33.30
N GLN A 126 7.72 14.18 33.19
CA GLN A 126 7.37 15.06 34.31
C GLN A 126 6.80 14.27 35.49
N SER A 127 5.86 13.35 35.26
CA SER A 127 5.29 12.51 36.31
C SER A 127 6.34 11.65 37.03
N PHE A 128 7.28 11.06 36.28
CA PHE A 128 8.38 10.31 36.87
C PHE A 128 9.34 11.20 37.68
N ALA A 129 9.60 12.43 37.21
CA ALA A 129 10.43 13.39 37.92
C ALA A 129 9.78 13.82 39.26
N GLU A 130 8.46 14.05 39.25
CA GLU A 130 7.68 14.38 40.45
C GLU A 130 7.69 13.22 41.46
N LEU A 131 7.49 11.98 40.99
CA LEU A 131 7.57 10.78 41.84
C LEU A 131 8.95 10.59 42.47
N ALA A 132 10.02 10.76 41.68
CA ALA A 132 11.38 10.67 42.20
C ALA A 132 11.70 11.80 43.18
N ALA A 133 11.16 13.00 42.99
CA ALA A 133 11.30 14.11 43.94
C ALA A 133 10.56 13.81 45.26
N ALA A 134 9.31 13.32 45.19
CA ALA A 134 8.53 12.94 46.36
C ALA A 134 9.21 11.84 47.19
N ALA A 135 9.78 10.82 46.53
CA ALA A 135 10.55 9.77 47.21
C ALA A 135 11.78 10.34 47.95
N ARG A 136 12.52 11.28 47.33
CA ARG A 136 13.64 11.96 47.99
C ARG A 136 13.21 12.82 49.18
N GLU A 137 12.06 13.47 49.11
CA GLU A 137 11.52 14.29 50.20
C GLU A 137 11.27 13.46 51.46
N ILE A 138 10.73 12.25 51.31
CA ILE A 138 10.53 11.29 52.40
C ILE A 138 11.80 10.47 52.74
N ARG A 139 12.94 10.81 52.14
CA ARG A 139 14.24 10.11 52.27
C ARG A 139 14.22 8.64 51.83
N ASP A 140 13.28 8.27 50.98
CA ASP A 140 13.26 6.99 50.27
C ASP A 140 14.16 7.09 49.02
N TYR A 141 15.45 6.97 49.24
CA TYR A 141 16.43 7.04 48.14
C TYR A 141 16.36 5.81 47.23
N GLU A 142 15.98 4.64 47.76
CA GLU A 142 15.83 3.42 46.97
C GLU A 142 14.66 3.54 46.00
N GLY A 143 13.49 3.99 46.48
CA GLY A 143 12.33 4.26 45.63
C GLY A 143 12.61 5.35 44.60
N ALA A 144 13.37 6.40 44.95
CA ALA A 144 13.78 7.42 43.99
C ALA A 144 14.66 6.86 42.86
N VAL A 145 15.58 5.95 43.17
CA VAL A 145 16.42 5.27 42.17
C VAL A 145 15.58 4.33 41.31
N GLU A 146 14.66 3.57 41.91
CA GLU A 146 13.77 2.66 41.17
C GLU A 146 12.92 3.40 40.13
N VAL A 147 12.32 4.53 40.51
CA VAL A 147 11.55 5.38 39.59
C VAL A 147 12.42 5.87 38.44
N GLN A 148 13.68 6.26 38.70
CA GLN A 148 14.60 6.69 37.65
C GLN A 148 14.98 5.57 36.69
N CYS A 149 15.25 4.36 37.19
CA CYS A 149 15.51 3.19 36.36
C CYS A 149 14.33 2.88 35.44
N ARG A 150 13.10 2.90 35.97
CA ARG A 150 11.88 2.69 35.17
C ARG A 150 11.70 3.75 34.08
N LEU A 151 12.05 5.01 34.34
CA LEU A 151 12.03 6.06 33.32
C LEU A 151 13.05 5.76 32.21
N GLN A 152 14.27 5.35 32.56
CA GLN A 152 15.30 4.99 31.58
C GLN A 152 14.84 3.83 30.70
N ASP A 153 14.29 2.77 31.28
CA ASP A 153 13.73 1.64 30.53
C ASP A 153 12.65 2.08 29.53
N ARG A 154 11.78 3.01 29.96
CA ARG A 154 10.73 3.55 29.10
C ARG A 154 11.29 4.39 27.96
N GLU A 155 12.32 5.19 28.20
CA GLU A 155 13.00 5.95 27.15
C GLU A 155 13.73 5.06 26.14
N GLU A 156 14.34 3.97 26.61
CA GLU A 156 14.90 2.96 25.70
C GLU A 156 13.81 2.28 24.86
N GLN A 157 12.67 1.98 25.45
CA GLN A 157 11.54 1.44 24.71
C GLN A 157 11.07 2.42 23.63
N TRP A 158 10.91 3.70 23.95
CA TRP A 158 10.52 4.72 22.95
C TRP A 158 11.55 4.82 21.82
N LYS A 159 12.85 4.73 22.10
CA LYS A 159 13.89 4.69 21.06
C LYS A 159 13.73 3.47 20.13
N ARG A 160 13.38 2.30 20.68
CA ARG A 160 13.12 1.10 19.87
C ARG A 160 11.85 1.25 19.03
N GLU A 161 10.80 1.84 19.58
CA GLU A 161 9.54 2.13 18.87
C GLU A 161 9.78 3.13 17.73
N ASP A 162 10.53 4.21 17.97
CA ASP A 162 10.86 5.21 16.94
C ASP A 162 11.75 4.62 15.83
N ALA A 163 12.70 3.73 16.19
CA ALA A 163 13.53 3.03 15.23
C ALA A 163 12.75 2.01 14.39
N ALA A 164 11.74 1.35 14.98
CA ALA A 164 10.86 0.42 14.25
C ALA A 164 9.83 1.15 13.38
N ALA A 165 9.48 2.39 13.75
CA ALA A 165 8.57 3.23 12.99
C ALA A 165 9.28 4.01 11.86
N SER A 166 10.60 4.23 11.94
CA SER A 166 11.39 4.93 10.92
C SER A 166 11.57 4.09 9.67
#